data_AF-A0A963JHX6-F1
#
_entry.id   AF-A0A963JHX6-F1
#
_cell.length_a   1.000
_cell.length_b   1.000
_cell.length_c   1.000
_cell.angle_alpha   90.00
_cell.angle_beta   90.00
_cell.angle_gamma   90.00
#
_symmetry.space_group_name_H-M   'P 1'
#
loop_
_entity.id
_entity.type
_entity.pdbx_description
1 polymer ?
#
loop_
_entity_poly.entity_id
_entity_poly.type
_entity_poly.pdbx_seq_one_letter_code
_entity_poly.pdbx_strand_id
1 'polypeptide(L)'
;MHGLRLRLLGRPRIELDGQALARRMPAKQQALVYYLAAEGAASRAQLAALLWAEADEEAARASLRAALMRLRRWLPGMLDADGQQLGWAAAAPVEVDLARL
;
A
#
# COMPACT_ATOMS: atom_id res chain seq x y z
N MET A 1 2.92 -10.52 18.68
CA MET A 1 2.07 -9.47 18.09
C MET A 1 2.29 -9.54 16.58
N HIS A 2 1.29 -10.03 15.84
CA HIS A 2 1.36 -10.05 14.37
C HIS A 2 0.58 -8.85 13.83
N GLY A 3 1.18 -8.05 12.95
CA GLY A 3 0.52 -6.88 12.36
C GLY A 3 1.42 -5.91 11.63
N LEU A 4 0.78 -5.09 10.80
CA LEU A 4 1.41 -4.07 9.97
C LEU A 4 1.40 -2.73 10.71
N ARG A 5 2.57 -2.16 10.97
CA ARG A 5 2.71 -0.83 11.57
C ARG A 5 3.27 0.14 10.55
N LEU A 6 2.54 1.24 10.35
CA LEU A 6 2.84 2.29 9.41
C LEU A 6 3.11 3.58 10.18
N ARG A 7 4.32 4.10 10.05
CA ARG A 7 4.72 5.37 10.66
C ARG A 7 4.87 6.39 9.56
N LEU A 8 4.06 7.44 9.57
CA LEU A 8 4.08 8.53 8.61
C LEU A 8 4.44 9.87 9.28
N LEU A 9 4.34 9.96 10.61
CA LEU A 9 4.76 11.12 11.38
C LEU A 9 6.28 11.09 11.61
N GLY A 10 7.01 11.70 10.67
CA GLY A 10 8.48 11.71 10.65
C GLY A 10 9.00 10.92 9.46
N ARG A 11 10.09 10.15 9.63
CA ARG A 11 10.63 9.33 8.53
C ARG A 11 9.68 8.15 8.27
N PRO A 12 9.12 7.99 7.06
CA PRO A 12 8.18 6.91 6.77
C PRO A 12 8.77 5.52 7.02
N ARG A 13 8.00 4.65 7.68
CA ARG A 13 8.39 3.25 7.95
C ARG A 13 7.22 2.31 7.75
N ILE A 14 7.54 1.13 7.22
CA ILE A 14 6.64 -0.03 7.07
C ILE A 14 7.28 -1.16 7.86
N GLU A 15 6.59 -1.64 8.88
CA GLU A 15 7.01 -2.76 9.72
C GLU A 15 5.94 -3.85 9.71
N LEU A 16 6.33 -5.09 9.42
CA LEU A 16 5.46 -6.26 9.55
C LEU A 16 6.03 -7.15 10.66
N ASP A 17 5.23 -7.43 11.67
CA ASP A 17 5.61 -8.29 12.80
C ASP A 17 6.91 -7.81 13.49
N GLY A 18 7.07 -6.48 13.56
CA GLY A 18 8.25 -5.82 14.12
C GLY A 18 9.48 -5.77 13.19
N GLN A 19 9.41 -6.35 12.00
CA GLN A 19 10.50 -6.32 11.02
C GLN A 19 10.32 -5.18 10.01
N ALA A 20 11.35 -4.35 9.83
CA ALA A 20 11.32 -3.26 8.86
C ALA A 20 11.31 -3.78 7.42
N LEU A 21 10.22 -3.57 6.69
CA LEU A 21 10.04 -3.97 5.29
C LEU A 21 10.42 -2.87 4.30
N ALA A 22 10.31 -1.60 4.68
CA ALA A 22 10.44 -0.48 3.74
C ALA A 22 11.74 -0.51 2.91
N ARG A 23 12.88 -0.88 3.50
CA ARG A 23 14.18 -0.92 2.77
C ARG A 23 14.26 -1.98 1.68
N ARG A 24 13.44 -3.03 1.76
CA ARG A 24 13.46 -4.16 0.81
C ARG A 24 12.32 -4.06 -0.22
N MET A 25 11.36 -3.15 0.01
CA MET A 25 10.20 -2.94 -0.83
C MET A 25 10.48 -1.86 -1.89
N PRO A 26 10.12 -2.04 -3.17
CA PRO A 26 10.34 -1.00 -4.17
C PRO A 26 9.47 0.24 -3.94
N ALA A 27 9.92 1.39 -4.44
CA ALA A 27 9.32 2.70 -4.12
C ALA A 27 7.82 2.82 -4.45
N LYS A 28 7.36 2.25 -5.58
CA LYS A 28 5.94 2.31 -5.95
C LYS A 28 5.05 1.47 -5.02
N GLN A 29 5.55 0.36 -4.52
CA GLN A 29 4.85 -0.45 -3.50
C GLN A 29 4.82 0.26 -2.15
N GLN A 30 5.91 0.93 -1.76
CA GLN A 30 5.90 1.76 -0.56
C GLN A 30 4.88 2.90 -0.70
N ALA A 31 4.84 3.57 -1.85
CA ALA A 31 3.89 4.64 -2.11
C ALA A 31 2.43 4.15 -2.02
N LEU A 32 2.11 2.96 -2.56
CA LEU A 32 0.79 2.34 -2.39
C LEU A 32 0.45 2.15 -0.90
N VAL A 33 1.37 1.59 -0.11
CA VAL A 33 1.16 1.35 1.33
C VAL A 33 0.94 2.66 2.08
N TYR A 34 1.76 3.69 1.82
CA TYR A 34 1.62 4.99 2.48
C TYR A 34 0.34 5.71 2.07
N TYR A 35 -0.05 5.63 0.81
CA TYR A 35 -1.31 6.20 0.34
C TYR A 35 -2.49 5.57 1.07
N LEU A 36 -2.55 4.22 1.14
CA LEU A 36 -3.59 3.53 1.89
C LEU A 36 -3.54 3.79 3.39
N ALA A 37 -2.36 4.07 3.95
CA ALA A 37 -2.24 4.45 5.35
C ALA A 37 -2.92 5.79 5.65
N ALA A 38 -2.86 6.73 4.70
CA ALA A 38 -3.47 8.05 4.83
C ALA A 38 -4.96 8.05 4.49
N GLU A 39 -5.34 7.38 3.39
CA GLU A 39 -6.70 7.48 2.82
C GLU A 39 -7.60 6.27 3.16
N GLY A 40 -7.02 5.18 3.68
CA GLY A 40 -7.72 3.92 4.00
C GLY A 40 -8.03 3.05 2.78
N ALA A 41 -8.57 3.64 1.71
CA ALA A 41 -8.88 2.97 0.45
C ALA A 41 -8.75 3.93 -0.76
N ALA A 42 -8.58 3.37 -1.95
CA ALA A 42 -8.63 4.13 -3.19
C ALA A 42 -8.98 3.27 -4.40
N SER A 43 -9.51 3.91 -5.44
CA SER A 43 -9.69 3.22 -6.71
C SER A 43 -8.34 2.89 -7.35
N ARG A 44 -8.31 1.75 -8.02
CA ARG A 44 -7.14 1.31 -8.80
C ARG A 44 -6.83 2.28 -9.93
N ALA A 45 -7.84 2.92 -10.51
CA ALA A 45 -7.65 3.94 -11.55
C ALA A 45 -6.91 5.17 -10.99
N GLN A 46 -7.34 5.69 -9.83
CA GLN A 46 -6.66 6.80 -9.16
C GLN A 46 -5.22 6.45 -8.80
N LEU A 47 -4.97 5.27 -8.22
CA LEU A 47 -3.62 4.83 -7.86
C LEU A 47 -2.71 4.66 -9.08
N ALA A 48 -3.25 4.15 -10.20
CA ALA A 48 -2.49 4.03 -11.44
C ALA A 48 -2.08 5.42 -11.97
N ALA A 49 -3.05 6.33 -12.09
CA ALA A 49 -2.81 7.68 -12.60
C ALA A 49 -1.86 8.48 -11.69
N LEU A 50 -2.02 8.38 -10.37
CA LEU A 50 -1.17 9.10 -9.41
C LEU A 50 0.27 8.60 -9.43
N LEU A 51 0.46 7.28 -9.42
CA LEU A 51 1.78 6.69 -9.25
C LEU A 51 2.53 6.49 -10.57
N TRP A 52 1.86 6.49 -11.72
CA TRP A 52 2.48 6.37 -13.04
C TRP A 52 1.97 7.46 -13.99
N ALA A 53 1.98 8.71 -13.52
CA ALA A 53 1.44 9.87 -14.26
C ALA A 53 2.04 10.07 -15.68
N GLU A 54 3.28 9.63 -15.90
CA GLU A 54 3.98 9.76 -17.19
C GLU A 54 3.67 8.61 -18.17
N ALA A 55 2.99 7.55 -17.72
CA ALA A 55 2.61 6.44 -18.56
C ALA A 55 1.22 6.67 -19.15
N ASP A 56 0.96 6.14 -20.33
CA ASP A 56 -0.42 6.04 -20.81
C ASP A 56 -1.27 5.19 -19.87
N GLU A 57 -2.59 5.33 -20.01
CA GLU A 57 -3.54 4.71 -19.09
C GLU A 57 -3.42 3.17 -19.03
N GLU A 58 -3.15 2.53 -20.17
CA GLU A 58 -3.04 1.08 -20.24
C GLU A 58 -1.76 0.58 -19.56
N ALA A 59 -0.63 1.25 -19.82
CA ALA A 59 0.66 0.99 -19.21
C ALA A 59 0.65 1.28 -17.69
N ALA A 60 -0.03 2.34 -17.25
CA ALA A 60 -0.20 2.67 -15.84
C ALA A 60 -1.01 1.57 -15.11
N ARG A 61 -2.13 1.12 -15.70
CA ARG A 61 -2.94 0.02 -15.16
C ARG A 61 -2.15 -1.30 -15.12
N ALA A 62 -1.36 -1.60 -16.15
CA ALA A 62 -0.49 -2.78 -16.18
C ALA A 62 0.58 -2.74 -15.09
N SER A 63 1.22 -1.58 -14.91
CA SER A 63 2.22 -1.34 -13.87
C SER A 63 1.62 -1.49 -12.47
N LEU A 64 0.42 -0.96 -12.25
CA LEU A 64 -0.31 -1.15 -10.98
C LEU A 64 -0.61 -2.63 -10.73
N ARG A 65 -1.11 -3.38 -11.73
CA ARG A 65 -1.36 -4.83 -11.58
C ARG A 65 -0.09 -5.58 -11.14
N ALA A 66 1.04 -5.31 -11.80
CA ALA A 66 2.32 -5.93 -11.45
C ALA A 66 2.84 -5.48 -10.06
N ALA A 67 2.59 -4.24 -9.67
CA ALA A 67 2.95 -3.72 -8.36
C ALA A 67 2.14 -4.39 -7.25
N LEU A 68 0.82 -4.52 -7.43
CA LEU A 68 -0.09 -5.15 -6.48
C LEU A 68 0.16 -6.66 -6.34
N MET A 69 0.45 -7.36 -7.44
CA MET A 69 0.82 -8.77 -7.37
C MET A 69 2.07 -8.96 -6.50
N ARG A 70 3.07 -8.09 -6.63
CA ARG A 70 4.24 -8.10 -5.74
C ARG A 70 3.82 -7.77 -4.32
N LEU A 71 3.11 -6.67 -4.10
CA LEU A 71 2.75 -6.20 -2.76
C LEU A 71 1.99 -7.25 -1.94
N ARG A 72 1.07 -8.01 -2.55
CA ARG A 72 0.36 -9.12 -1.90
C ARG A 72 1.27 -10.22 -1.36
N ARG A 73 2.46 -10.41 -1.94
CA ARG A 73 3.47 -11.36 -1.42
C ARG A 73 4.20 -10.81 -0.20
N TRP A 74 4.31 -9.49 -0.08
CA TRP A 74 4.94 -8.83 1.07
C TRP A 74 3.96 -8.72 2.24
N LEU A 75 2.68 -8.52 1.94
CA LEU A 75 1.62 -8.27 2.91
C LEU A 75 0.47 -9.29 2.72
N PRO A 76 0.72 -10.59 2.97
CA PRO A 76 -0.28 -11.62 2.76
C PRO A 76 -1.49 -11.39 3.69
N GLY A 77 -2.70 -11.39 3.10
CA GLY A 77 -3.96 -11.21 3.84
C GLY A 77 -4.23 -9.79 4.37
N MET A 78 -3.36 -8.81 4.08
CA MET A 78 -3.51 -7.45 4.60
C MET A 78 -4.30 -6.52 3.67
N LEU A 79 -4.37 -6.86 2.38
CA LEU A 79 -5.02 -6.03 1.37
C LEU A 79 -6.32 -6.67 0.94
N ASP A 80 -7.38 -5.86 0.91
CA ASP A 80 -8.59 -6.16 0.16
C ASP A 80 -8.57 -5.39 -1.15
N ALA A 81 -8.94 -6.08 -2.21
CA ALA A 81 -8.93 -5.54 -3.55
C ALA A 81 -10.06 -6.19 -4.32
N ASP A 82 -11.20 -5.51 -4.37
CA ASP A 82 -12.16 -5.76 -5.43
C ASP A 82 -11.56 -5.30 -6.77
N GLY A 83 -12.17 -5.67 -7.90
CA GLY A 83 -11.63 -5.35 -9.23
C GLY A 83 -11.40 -3.85 -9.48
N GLN A 84 -11.95 -2.96 -8.66
CA GLN A 84 -11.95 -1.51 -8.84
C GLN A 84 -11.31 -0.73 -7.67
N GLN A 85 -11.41 -1.22 -6.44
CA GLN A 85 -10.89 -0.62 -5.22
C GLN A 85 -9.70 -1.38 -4.66
N LEU A 86 -8.91 -0.67 -3.86
CA LEU A 86 -7.84 -1.23 -3.06
C LEU A 86 -7.92 -0.60 -1.67
N GLY A 87 -7.93 -1.44 -0.64
CA GLY A 87 -7.94 -1.01 0.76
C GLY A 87 -7.28 -2.03 1.66
N TRP A 88 -7.34 -1.77 2.97
CA TRP A 88 -6.97 -2.76 3.98
C TRP A 88 -8.06 -3.82 4.11
N ALA A 89 -7.67 -5.08 4.29
CA ALA A 89 -8.64 -6.12 4.61
C ALA A 89 -9.27 -5.83 5.98
N ALA A 90 -10.58 -6.09 6.12
CA ALA A 90 -11.33 -5.75 7.33
C ALA A 90 -10.74 -6.38 8.62
N ALA A 91 -10.14 -7.56 8.51
CA ALA A 91 -9.49 -8.26 9.62
C ALA A 91 -7.98 -7.97 9.73
N ALA A 92 -7.41 -7.10 8.89
CA ALA A 92 -5.99 -6.80 8.90
C ALA A 92 -5.62 -5.98 10.14
N PRO A 93 -4.69 -6.44 11.00
CA PRO A 93 -4.21 -5.66 12.13
C PRO A 93 -3.22 -4.59 11.67
N VAL A 94 -3.76 -3.48 11.14
CA VAL A 94 -3.01 -2.32 10.65
C VAL A 94 -3.03 -1.20 11.68
N GLU A 95 -1.85 -0.75 12.12
CA GLU A 95 -1.68 0.42 12.98
C GLU A 95 -1.05 1.56 12.15
N VAL A 96 -1.72 2.70 12.10
CA VAL A 96 -1.20 3.94 11.49
C VAL A 96 -1.07 5.01 12.56
N ASP A 97 0.09 5.66 12.65
CA ASP A 97 0.30 6.73 13.63
C ASP A 97 -0.47 8.02 13.33
N LEU A 98 -0.91 8.23 12.09
CA LEU A 98 -1.82 9.32 11.70
C LEU A 98 -3.19 9.26 12.40
N ALA A 99 -3.72 8.06 12.65
CA ALA A 99 -5.04 7.87 13.26
C ALA A 99 -5.07 8.13 14.78
N ARG A 100 -3.94 8.58 15.36
CA ARG A 100 -3.78 8.85 16.80
C ARG A 100 -3.61 10.34 17.12
N LEU A 101 -3.83 11.20 16.13
CA LEU A 101 -3.97 12.65 16.30
C LEU A 101 -5.44 12.99 16.58
#